data_AF-S3LAD2-F1
#
_entry.id   AF-S3LAD2-F1
#
_cell.length_a   1.000
_cell.length_b   1.000
_cell.length_c   1.000
_cell.angle_alpha   90.00
_cell.angle_beta   90.00
_cell.angle_gamma   90.00
#
_symmetry.space_group_name_H-M   'P 1'
#
loop_
_entity.id
_entity.type
_entity.pdbx_description
1 polymer ?
#
loop_
_entity_poly.entity_id
_entity_poly.type
_entity_poly.pdbx_seq_one_letter_code
_entity_poly.pdbx_strand_id
1 'polypeptide(L)' 'MSKENHIGIRYSKDGDIETYDTRTGKTTGHISTMGNMIEETQEDRERYEREWEEAMKKHGYVYHRRRTK' A
#
# COMPACT_ATOMS: atom_id res chain seq x y z
N MET A 1 6.65 27.30 9.85
CA MET A 1 5.40 26.74 10.42
C MET A 1 5.18 25.39 9.77
N SER A 2 5.36 24.30 10.51
CA SER A 2 4.98 22.95 10.04
C SER A 2 3.46 22.93 9.89
N LYS A 3 2.95 22.73 8.68
CA LYS A 3 1.53 22.43 8.49
C LYS A 3 1.31 21.05 9.09
N GLU A 4 0.78 20.98 10.30
CA GLU A 4 0.30 19.70 10.84
C GLU A 4 -0.75 19.16 9.87
N ASN A 5 -0.44 18.03 9.24
CA ASN A 5 -1.41 17.34 8.41
C ASN A 5 -2.41 16.67 9.34
N HIS A 6 -3.63 17.18 9.38
CA HIS A 6 -4.74 16.67 10.18
C HIS A 6 -5.40 15.45 9.55
N ILE A 7 -4.64 14.56 8.92
CA ILE A 7 -5.15 13.37 8.24
C ILE A 7 -4.97 12.15 9.15
N GLY A 8 -6.08 11.49 9.46
CA GLY A 8 -6.12 10.21 10.15
C GLY A 8 -6.53 9.08 9.20
N ILE A 9 -6.26 7.83 9.59
CA ILE A 9 -6.65 6.62 8.85
C ILE A 9 -7.58 5.80 9.73
N ARG A 10 -8.69 5.30 9.19
CA ARG A 10 -9.63 4.41 9.90
C ARG A 10 -10.21 3.34 8.97
N TYR A 11 -10.78 2.30 9.58
CA TYR A 11 -11.59 1.32 8.86
C TYR A 11 -13.03 1.83 8.74
N SER A 12 -13.60 1.77 7.54
CA SER A 12 -15.01 1.99 7.28
C SER A 12 -15.83 0.81 7.80
N LYS A 13 -17.16 0.98 7.89
CA LYS A 13 -18.07 -0.12 8.29
C LYS A 13 -18.06 -1.27 7.29
N ASP A 14 -17.73 -0.99 6.04
CA ASP A 14 -17.71 -1.95 4.94
C ASP A 14 -16.36 -2.68 4.84
N GLY A 15 -15.42 -2.38 5.75
CA GLY A 15 -14.09 -2.99 5.81
C GLY A 15 -13.03 -2.28 4.95
N ASP A 16 -13.38 -1.17 4.31
CA ASP A 16 -12.43 -0.36 3.53
C ASP A 16 -11.54 0.47 4.45
N ILE A 17 -10.31 0.76 4.00
CA ILE A 17 -9.45 1.72 4.69
C ILE A 17 -9.75 3.10 4.11
N GLU A 18 -10.00 4.08 4.97
CA GLU A 18 -10.26 5.46 4.55
C GLU A 18 -9.37 6.45 5.31
N THR A 19 -9.00 7.52 4.61
CA THR A 19 -8.39 8.72 5.20
C THR A 19 -9.50 9.69 5.57
N TYR A 20 -9.36 10.37 6.70
CA TYR A 20 -10.32 11.36 7.16
C TYR A 20 -9.62 12.56 7.80
N ASP A 21 -10.27 13.72 7.76
CA ASP A 21 -9.83 14.91 8.47
C ASP A 21 -10.16 14.76 9.97
N THR A 22 -9.12 14.77 10.80
CA THR A 22 -9.21 14.56 12.25
C THR A 22 -9.98 15.65 13.00
N ARG A 23 -10.15 16.85 12.42
CA ARG A 23 -10.87 17.96 13.04
C ARG A 23 -12.37 17.87 12.78
N THR A 24 -12.75 17.46 11.56
CA THR A 24 -14.13 17.46 11.08
C THR A 24 -14.76 16.07 11.07
N GLY A 25 -13.94 15.01 11.15
CA GLY A 25 -14.38 13.61 11.05
C GLY A 25 -14.74 13.15 9.64
N LYS A 26 -14.64 14.03 8.63
CA LYS A 26 -15.06 13.78 7.26
C LYS A 26 -14.03 12.97 6.49
N THR A 27 -14.49 11.98 5.74
CA THR A 27 -13.66 11.20 4.83
C THR A 27 -13.05 12.10 3.75
N THR A 28 -11.73 12.02 3.59
CA THR A 28 -10.94 12.79 2.62
C THR A 28 -10.45 11.93 1.45
N GLY A 29 -10.53 10.60 1.57
CA GLY A 29 -10.13 9.67 0.51
C GLY A 29 -10.24 8.22 0.96
N HIS A 30 -10.31 7.29 0.01
CA HIS A 30 -10.36 5.85 0.28
C HIS A 30 -9.02 5.23 -0.13
N ILE A 31 -8.46 4.39 0.72
CA ILE A 31 -7.27 3.57 0.47
C ILE A 31 -7.78 2.15 0.24
N SER A 32 -8.09 1.81 -1.01
CA SER A 32 -8.33 0.41 -1.34
C SER A 32 -7.03 -0.37 -1.17
N THR A 33 -7.03 -1.45 -0.39
CA THR A 33 -5.89 -2.40 -0.29
C THR A 33 -5.54 -3.01 -1.65
N MET A 34 -6.47 -2.91 -2.60
CA MET A 34 -6.26 -3.14 -4.03
C MET A 34 -5.58 -1.90 -4.65
N GLY A 35 -4.34 -1.61 -4.23
CA GLY A 35 -3.52 -0.60 -4.89
C GLY A 35 -3.51 -0.88 -6.38
N ASN A 36 -4.00 0.06 -7.19
CA ASN A 36 -3.98 0.05 -8.66
C ASN A 36 -4.01 -1.34 -9.29
N MET A 37 -5.20 -1.92 -9.52
CA MET A 37 -5.38 -2.88 -10.61
C MET A 37 -5.23 -2.14 -11.95
N ILE A 38 -4.02 -1.70 -12.26
CA ILE A 38 -3.58 -1.64 -13.65
C ILE A 38 -3.43 -3.12 -14.04
N GLU A 39 -3.85 -3.52 -15.24
CA GLU A 39 -3.53 -4.87 -15.73
C GLU A 39 -2.02 -5.08 -15.63
N GLU A 40 -1.58 -5.75 -14.56
CA GLU A 40 -0.18 -6.08 -14.39
C GLU A 40 0.14 -7.15 -15.42
N THR A 41 0.90 -6.76 -16.44
CA THR A 41 1.46 -7.72 -17.37
C THR A 41 2.40 -8.66 -16.58
N GLN A 42 2.68 -9.84 -17.13
CA GLN A 42 3.68 -10.73 -16.52
C GLN A 42 5.04 -10.04 -16.38
N GLU A 43 5.38 -9.14 -17.30
CA GLU A 43 6.63 -8.36 -17.29
C GLU A 43 6.67 -7.35 -16.14
N ASP A 44 5.56 -6.67 -15.85
CA ASP A 44 5.46 -5.75 -14.70
C ASP A 44 5.64 -6.51 -13.39
N ARG A 45 5.01 -7.68 -13.28
CA ARG A 45 5.15 -8.55 -12.12
C ARG A 45 6.59 -9.01 -11.93
N GLU A 46 7.27 -9.44 -12.99
CA GLU A 46 8.67 -9.84 -12.91
C GLU A 46 9.60 -8.67 -12.52
N ARG A 47 9.34 -7.47 -13.04
CA ARG A 47 10.11 -6.27 -12.69
C ARG A 47 9.95 -5.94 -11.21
N TYR A 48 8.72 -5.91 -10.71
CA TYR A 48 8.45 -5.70 -9.29
C TYR A 48 9.09 -6.78 -8.43
N GLU A 49 9.01 -8.06 -8.82
CA GLU A 49 9.65 -9.15 -8.09
C GLU A 49 11.18 -8.94 -7.97
N ARG A 50 11.86 -8.53 -9.05
CA ARG A 50 13.30 -8.23 -9.02
C ARG A 50 13.64 -7.02 -8.15
N GLU A 51 12.90 -5.94 -8.27
CA GLU A 51 13.12 -4.72 -7.47
C GLU A 51 12.99 -5.00 -5.97
N TRP A 52 11.97 -5.79 -5.59
CA TRP A 52 11.76 -6.21 -4.20
C TRP A 52 12.86 -7.15 -3.70
N GLU A 53 13.31 -8.10 -4.52
CA GLU A 53 14.41 -9.00 -4.17
C GLU A 53 15.72 -8.23 -3.93
N GLU A 54 16.06 -7.30 -4.83
CA GLU A 54 17.25 -6.45 -4.69
C GLU A 54 17.19 -5.55 -3.44
N ALA A 55 16.03 -4.93 -3.19
CA ALA A 55 15.82 -4.11 -2.01
C ALA A 55 15.96 -4.93 -0.72
N MET A 56 15.34 -6.12 -0.64
CA MET A 56 15.44 -7.01 0.51
C MET A 56 16.87 -7.47 0.75
N LYS A 57 17.59 -7.84 -0.32
CA LYS A 57 18.99 -8.26 -0.25
C LYS A 57 19.90 -7.14 0.26
N LYS A 58 19.69 -5.89 -0.18
CA LYS A 58 20.42 -4.72 0.31
C LYS A 58 20.26 -4.51 1.82
N HIS A 59 19.12 -4.92 2.38
CA HIS A 59 18.82 -4.83 3.80
C HIS A 59 19.07 -6.14 4.57
N GLY A 60 19.68 -7.15 3.95
CA GLY A 60 20.05 -8.42 4.59
C GLY A 60 18.90 -9.42 4.77
N TYR A 61 17.75 -9.19 4.13
CA TYR A 61 16.60 -10.09 4.18
C TYR A 61 16.61 -11.06 2.99
N VAL A 62 16.21 -12.31 3.23
CA VAL A 62 16.05 -13.32 2.16
C VAL A 62 14.60 -13.34 1.70
N TYR A 63 14.36 -12.93 0.46
CA TYR A 63 13.04 -13.01 -0.16
C TYR A 63 12.67 -14.48 -0.44
N HIS A 64 11.67 -15.00 0.26
CA HIS A 64 11.10 -16.34 0.01
C HIS A 64 9.71 -16.20 -0.59
N ARG A 65 9.58 -16.46 -1.89
CA ARG A 65 8.27 -16.57 -2.55
C ARG A 65 7.57 -17.84 -2.05
N ARG A 66 6.45 -17.69 -1.32
CA ARG A 66 5.52 -18.82 -1.11
C ARG A 66 4.92 -19.19 -2.46
N ARG A 67 5.37 -20.32 -3.02
CA ARG A 67 4.65 -21.00 -4.10
C ARG A 67 3.39 -21.61 -3.50
N THR A 68 2.24 -20.96 -3.68
CA THR A 68 0.96 -21.65 -3.58
C THR A 68 0.88 -22.64 -4.74
N LYS A 69 0.71 -23.93 -4.40
CA LYS A 69 0.47 -25.02 -5.36
C LYS A 69 -0.88 -24.83 -6.03
#